data_AF-A0A9P5MT59-F1
#
_entry.id   AF-A0A9P5MT59-F1
#
_cell.length_a   1.000
_cell.length_b   1.000
_cell.length_c   1.000
_cell.angle_alpha   90.00
_cell.angle_beta   90.00
_cell.angle_gamma   90.00
#
_symmetry.space_group_name_H-M   'P 1'
#
loop_
_entity.id
_entity.type
_entity.pdbx_description
1 polymer ?
#
loop_
_entity_poly.entity_id
_entity_poly.type
_entity_poly.pdbx_seq_one_letter_code
_entity_poly.pdbx_strand_id
1 'polypeptide(L)'
;MEGNFVAVKRAALFTSTIVSKVLRMPNVVMINRTAVEGPVVHRGKINVRVMNWMITGPSSRSAMTQCPVHPNTTTVPLVVGATGYDGPNVQLIQDDP
;
A
#
# COMPACT_ATOMS: atom_id res chain seq x y z
N MET A 1 6.58 4.37 -34.92
CA MET A 1 6.54 5.76 -34.40
C MET A 1 7.69 5.89 -33.43
N GLU A 2 8.73 6.61 -33.80
CA GLU A 2 9.89 6.85 -32.94
C GLU A 2 9.56 8.09 -32.09
N GLY A 3 9.18 7.85 -30.83
CA GLY A 3 8.75 8.91 -29.90
C GLY A 3 9.92 9.63 -29.25
N ASN A 4 9.68 10.81 -28.68
CA ASN A 4 10.66 11.49 -27.83
C ASN A 4 10.79 10.73 -26.50
N PHE A 5 11.89 9.99 -26.33
CA PHE A 5 12.19 9.30 -25.09
C PHE A 5 13.15 10.13 -24.23
N VAL A 6 12.87 10.21 -22.93
CA VAL A 6 13.79 10.80 -21.95
C VAL A 6 14.24 9.69 -21.01
N ALA A 7 15.54 9.43 -20.98
CA ALA A 7 16.13 8.48 -20.06
C ALA A 7 16.56 9.17 -18.76
N VAL A 8 16.14 8.63 -17.62
CA VAL A 8 16.63 9.06 -16.31
C VAL A 8 17.91 8.31 -15.99
N LYS A 9 18.95 9.02 -15.53
CA LYS A 9 20.28 8.44 -15.23
C LYS A 9 20.23 7.19 -14.35
N ARG A 10 19.33 7.15 -13.35
CA ARG A 10 19.11 6.02 -12.44
C ARG A 10 17.66 6.03 -11.98
N ALA A 11 17.01 4.86 -11.91
CA ALA A 11 15.66 4.74 -11.37
C ALA A 11 15.54 5.28 -9.93
N ALA A 12 16.58 5.08 -9.11
CA ALA A 12 16.64 5.61 -7.75
C ALA A 12 16.58 7.14 -7.68
N LEU A 13 17.12 7.86 -8.68
CA LEU A 13 17.05 9.32 -8.72
C LEU A 13 15.60 9.79 -8.91
N PHE A 14 14.84 9.10 -9.76
CA PHE A 14 13.43 9.40 -9.98
C PHE A 14 12.60 9.17 -8.71
N THR A 15 12.70 7.99 -8.10
CA THR A 15 11.89 7.63 -6.93
C THR A 15 12.24 8.47 -5.70
N SER A 16 13.52 8.67 -5.41
CA SER A 16 13.96 9.49 -4.26
C SER A 16 13.55 10.95 -4.38
N THR A 17 13.59 11.52 -5.59
CA THR A 17 13.16 12.91 -5.82
C THR A 17 11.66 13.08 -5.56
N ILE A 18 10.83 12.15 -6.04
CA ILE A 18 9.38 12.19 -5.81
C ILE A 18 9.07 12.02 -4.33
N VAL A 19 9.60 10.97 -3.69
CA VAL A 19 9.37 10.69 -2.27
C VAL A 19 9.81 11.87 -1.40
N SER A 20 10.99 12.46 -1.67
CA SER A 20 11.49 13.60 -0.92
C SER A 20 10.57 14.82 -0.99
N LYS A 21 9.99 15.11 -2.17
CA LYS A 21 9.05 16.23 -2.33
C LYS A 21 7.70 15.96 -1.68
N VAL A 22 7.18 14.74 -1.82
CA VAL A 22 5.88 14.33 -1.27
C VAL A 22 5.91 14.33 0.26
N LEU A 23 6.97 13.82 0.87
CA LEU A 23 7.11 13.80 2.33
C LEU A 23 7.30 15.18 2.98
N ARG A 24 7.63 16.22 2.20
CA ARG A 24 7.71 17.60 2.70
C ARG A 24 6.34 18.29 2.75
N MET A 25 5.29 17.70 2.19
CA MET A 25 3.95 18.27 2.19
C MET A 25 3.33 18.14 3.60
N PRO A 26 2.73 19.21 4.17
CA PRO A 26 2.23 19.20 5.55
C PRO A 26 1.00 18.30 5.74
N ASN A 27 0.32 17.92 4.66
CA ASN A 27 -0.89 17.11 4.63
C ASN A 27 -0.63 15.66 4.21
N VAL A 28 0.63 15.21 4.21
CA VAL A 28 1.02 13.86 3.81
C VAL A 28 1.68 13.15 4.96
N VAL A 29 1.24 11.92 5.22
CA VAL A 29 1.88 11.00 6.17
C VAL A 29 2.23 9.71 5.44
N MET A 30 3.47 9.23 5.64
CA MET A 30 3.90 7.92 5.16
C MET A 30 3.95 6.97 6.35
N ILE A 31 3.07 5.97 6.31
CA ILE A 31 3.07 4.87 7.27
C ILE A 31 3.77 3.70 6.58
N ASN A 32 5.08 3.57 6.81
CA ASN A 32 5.89 2.47 6.26
C ASN A 32 5.86 1.26 7.20
N ARG A 33 6.36 0.10 6.72
CA ARG A 33 6.34 -1.19 7.44
C ARG A 33 4.94 -1.64 7.88
N THR A 34 3.89 -1.12 7.27
CA THR A 34 2.50 -1.57 7.47
C THR A 34 1.97 -2.19 6.20
N ALA A 35 1.23 -3.29 6.34
CA ALA A 35 0.50 -3.95 5.27
C ALA A 35 -1.00 -3.72 5.45
N VAL A 36 -1.71 -3.54 4.35
CA VAL A 36 -3.18 -3.59 4.33
C VAL A 36 -3.56 -5.06 4.22
N GLU A 37 -4.41 -5.56 5.11
CA GLU A 37 -4.84 -6.97 5.10
C GLU A 37 -6.13 -7.18 4.31
N GLY A 38 -6.99 -6.16 4.25
CA GLY A 38 -8.23 -6.22 3.49
C GLY A 38 -9.09 -4.96 3.60
N PRO A 39 -10.08 -4.81 2.69
CA PRO A 39 -11.10 -3.79 2.80
C PRO A 39 -12.18 -4.18 3.82
N VAL A 40 -12.76 -3.19 4.48
CA VAL A 40 -14.07 -3.32 5.12
C VAL A 40 -15.08 -2.57 4.26
N VAL A 41 -16.06 -3.31 3.76
CA VAL A 41 -17.12 -2.80 2.90
C VAL A 41 -18.34 -2.49 3.75
N HIS A 42 -18.88 -1.28 3.62
CA HIS A 42 -20.14 -0.87 4.23
C HIS A 42 -21.07 -0.33 3.15
N ARG A 43 -22.24 -0.98 2.97
CA ARG A 43 -23.25 -0.64 1.95
C ARG A 43 -22.67 -0.58 0.53
N GLY A 44 -21.85 -1.56 0.16
CA GLY A 44 -21.22 -1.65 -1.16
C GLY A 44 -20.12 -0.60 -1.42
N LYS A 45 -19.73 0.17 -0.39
CA LYS A 45 -18.62 1.12 -0.46
C LYS A 45 -17.51 0.72 0.50
N ILE A 46 -16.29 0.78 0.00
CA ILE A 46 -15.10 0.60 0.81
C ILE A 46 -14.88 1.87 1.65
N ASN A 47 -15.03 1.77 2.96
CA ASN A 47 -14.91 2.93 3.88
C ASN A 47 -13.80 2.76 4.94
N VAL A 48 -13.37 1.53 5.21
CA VAL A 48 -12.33 1.25 6.23
C VAL A 48 -11.29 0.30 5.66
N ARG A 49 -10.04 0.51 6.07
CA ARG A 49 -8.90 -0.36 5.77
C ARG A 49 -8.42 -1.06 7.03
N VAL A 50 -8.27 -2.36 6.93
CA VAL A 50 -7.62 -3.19 7.95
C VAL A 50 -6.13 -3.17 7.68
N MET A 51 -5.35 -2.81 8.68
CA MET A 51 -3.90 -2.63 8.59
C MET A 51 -3.20 -3.37 9.71
N ASN A 52 -2.06 -3.96 9.41
CA ASN A 52 -1.19 -4.58 10.38
C ASN A 52 0.27 -4.24 10.09
N TRP A 53 1.18 -4.58 10.98
CA TRP A 53 2.60 -4.46 10.68
C TRP A 53 2.96 -5.49 9.61
N MET A 54 3.83 -5.12 8.67
CA MET A 54 4.19 -5.99 7.54
C MET A 54 4.76 -7.34 8.01
N ILE A 55 5.44 -7.36 9.16
CA ILE A 55 5.98 -8.59 9.73
C ILE A 55 4.90 -9.49 10.31
N THR A 56 3.76 -8.98 10.78
CA THR A 56 2.64 -9.74 11.35
C THR A 56 1.47 -9.92 10.38
N GLY A 57 1.54 -9.29 9.21
CA GLY A 57 0.51 -9.39 8.19
C GLY A 57 0.32 -10.80 7.63
N PRO A 58 -0.79 -11.04 6.91
CA PRO A 58 -1.24 -12.38 6.50
C PRO A 58 -0.24 -13.08 5.58
N SER A 59 0.49 -12.32 4.76
CA SER A 59 1.49 -12.85 3.84
C SER A 59 2.87 -13.08 4.48
N SER A 60 3.01 -12.85 5.79
CA SER A 60 4.26 -13.04 6.52
C SER A 60 4.36 -14.42 7.15
N ARG A 61 5.59 -14.94 7.26
CA ARG A 61 5.88 -16.19 7.97
C ARG A 61 5.40 -16.15 9.43
N SER A 62 5.43 -14.98 10.08
CA SER A 62 5.05 -14.88 11.50
C SER A 62 3.57 -15.22 11.74
N ALA A 63 2.70 -14.97 10.76
CA ALA A 63 1.27 -15.29 10.84
C ALA A 63 1.01 -16.80 11.01
N MET A 64 1.98 -17.65 10.65
CA MET A 64 1.91 -19.10 10.81
C MET A 64 2.70 -19.62 12.02
N THR A 65 3.55 -18.80 12.65
CA THR A 65 4.48 -19.25 13.70
C THR A 65 4.21 -18.61 15.07
N GLN A 66 3.31 -17.64 15.14
CA GLN A 66 2.97 -16.92 16.36
C GLN A 66 1.46 -16.97 16.61
N CYS A 67 1.04 -16.61 17.82
CA CYS A 67 -0.37 -16.44 18.14
C CYS A 67 -0.97 -15.30 17.27
N PRO A 68 -2.26 -15.38 16.92
CA PRO A 68 -2.92 -14.35 16.10
C PRO A 68 -2.78 -12.95 16.69
N VAL A 69 -2.43 -11.98 15.83
CA VAL A 69 -2.30 -10.56 16.20
C VAL A 69 -3.45 -9.79 15.54
N HIS A 70 -4.21 -9.06 16.34
CA HIS A 70 -5.33 -8.26 15.83
C HIS A 70 -4.82 -7.07 15.00
N PRO A 71 -5.45 -6.79 13.85
CA PRO A 71 -5.09 -5.64 13.04
C PRO A 71 -5.70 -4.34 13.57
N ASN A 72 -5.10 -3.23 13.18
CA ASN A 72 -5.64 -1.88 13.36
C ASN A 72 -6.57 -1.52 12.20
N THR A 73 -7.40 -0.49 12.38
CA THR A 73 -8.28 0.02 11.33
C THR A 73 -8.07 1.51 11.08
N THR A 74 -8.25 1.94 9.85
CA THR A 74 -8.31 3.37 9.51
C THR A 74 -9.41 3.62 8.50
N THR A 75 -10.27 4.59 8.84
CA THR A 75 -11.44 4.97 8.06
C THR A 75 -11.06 6.07 7.09
N VAL A 76 -11.34 5.88 5.81
CA VAL A 76 -11.11 6.87 4.76
C VAL A 76 -12.26 6.87 3.75
N PRO A 77 -12.65 8.03 3.22
CA PRO A 77 -13.75 8.11 2.27
C PRO A 77 -13.38 7.59 0.87
N LEU A 78 -12.09 7.54 0.54
CA LEU A 78 -11.56 7.07 -0.74
C LEU A 78 -10.25 6.31 -0.51
N VAL A 79 -10.08 5.23 -1.25
CA VAL A 79 -8.81 4.48 -1.30
C VAL A 79 -8.32 4.37 -2.72
N VAL A 80 -7.02 4.60 -2.92
CA VAL A 80 -6.33 4.41 -4.20
C VAL A 80 -5.49 3.14 -4.13
N GLY A 81 -5.71 2.20 -5.05
CA GLY A 81 -4.93 0.98 -5.19
C GLY A 81 -3.74 1.14 -6.11
N ALA A 82 -2.53 1.01 -5.55
CA ALA A 82 -1.26 1.08 -6.28
C ALA A 82 -0.28 0.00 -5.79
N THR A 83 -0.79 -1.21 -5.49
CA THR A 83 -0.03 -2.34 -4.92
C THR A 83 0.78 -3.14 -5.95
N GLY A 84 0.71 -2.78 -7.24
CA GLY A 84 1.41 -3.48 -8.31
C GLY A 84 0.90 -4.91 -8.52
N TYR A 85 1.66 -5.67 -9.32
CA TYR A 85 1.34 -7.05 -9.71
C TYR A 85 2.32 -8.09 -9.14
N ASP A 86 3.48 -7.65 -8.61
CA ASP A 86 4.55 -8.54 -8.15
C ASP A 86 4.76 -8.53 -6.62
N GLY A 87 5.06 -9.70 -6.07
CA GLY A 87 5.26 -9.93 -4.64
C GLY A 87 4.01 -10.37 -3.87
N PRO A 88 4.16 -10.63 -2.56
CA PRO A 88 3.13 -11.29 -1.75
C PRO A 88 1.99 -10.37 -1.24
N ASN A 89 2.01 -9.07 -1.57
CA ASN A 89 1.05 -8.06 -1.08
C ASN A 89 0.37 -7.29 -2.23
N VAL A 90 0.20 -7.95 -3.38
CA VAL A 90 -0.33 -7.34 -4.62
C VAL A 90 -1.85 -7.35 -4.66
N GLN A 91 -2.42 -6.55 -5.55
CA GLN A 91 -3.85 -6.56 -5.92
C GLN A 91 -4.90 -6.48 -4.78
N LEU A 92 -4.54 -6.01 -3.57
CA LEU A 92 -5.44 -5.96 -2.40
C LEU A 92 -6.70 -5.06 -2.54
N ILE A 93 -6.83 -4.33 -3.64
CA ILE A 93 -7.95 -3.41 -3.92
C ILE A 93 -8.70 -3.83 -5.20
N GLN A 94 -8.18 -4.84 -5.91
CA GLN A 94 -8.88 -5.48 -7.02
C GLN A 94 -9.54 -6.71 -6.45
N ASP A 95 -10.81 -6.55 -6.06
CA ASP A 95 -11.89 -7.53 -6.14
C ASP A 95 -13.06 -6.94 -5.36
N ASP A 96 -14.05 -6.45 -6.11
CA ASP A 96 -15.45 -6.80 -5.86
C ASP A 96 -16.31 -6.43 -7.07
N PRO A 97 -17.34 -7.25 -7.37
CA PRO A 97 -17.87 -8.34 -6.55
C PRO A 97 -17.39 -9.75 -6.93
#